data_AF-A0AAW1LYA4-F1
#
_entry.id   AF-A0AAW1LYA4-F1
#
_cell.length_a   1.000
_cell.length_b   1.000
_cell.length_c   1.000
_cell.angle_alpha   90.00
_cell.angle_beta   90.00
_cell.angle_gamma   90.00
#
_symmetry.space_group_name_H-M   'P 1'
#
loop_
_entity.id
_entity.type
_entity.pdbx_description
1 polymer ?
#
loop_
_entity_poly.entity_id
_entity_poly.type
_entity_poly.pdbx_seq_one_letter_code
_entity_poly.pdbx_strand_id
1 'polypeptide(L)'
;MQSQVMADQTIKVPIPFYPLLKQSLSIMKFSEPVFYFLDETKNNVYLFMKAETEYISYVYVGGESKNIGGSCEKASQIAVKDLIKKLDICVEDIHQLARKSMLGKYANLYNLKRLEVERAEIGLGKVCMNEPLQREYDISTIVCVE
;
A
#
# COMPACT_ATOMS: atom_id res chain seq x y z
N MET A 1 -45.15 6.06 26.70
CA MET A 1 -44.35 5.01 26.04
C MET A 1 -42.99 5.62 25.70
N GLN A 2 -41.93 5.25 26.43
CA GLN A 2 -40.57 5.71 26.18
C GLN A 2 -39.89 4.69 25.26
N SER A 3 -39.50 5.13 24.07
CA SER A 3 -38.76 4.31 23.11
C SER A 3 -37.29 4.28 23.51
N GLN A 4 -36.81 3.12 23.93
CA GLN A 4 -35.42 2.87 24.30
C GLN A 4 -34.64 2.56 23.00
N VAL A 5 -33.84 3.52 22.53
CA VAL A 5 -32.95 3.34 21.38
C VAL A 5 -31.78 2.46 21.84
N MET A 6 -31.69 1.23 21.32
CA MET A 6 -30.55 0.36 21.59
C MET A 6 -29.30 0.98 20.98
N ALA A 7 -28.32 1.29 21.81
CA ALA A 7 -27.01 1.75 21.37
C ALA A 7 -26.37 0.62 20.56
N ASP A 8 -26.15 0.88 19.27
CA ASP A 8 -25.49 -0.03 18.34
C ASP A 8 -24.03 -0.24 18.83
N GLN A 9 -23.78 -1.36 19.49
CA GLN A 9 -22.44 -1.72 19.97
C GLN A 9 -21.58 -2.13 18.77
N THR A 10 -20.89 -1.17 18.18
CA THR A 10 -19.92 -1.41 17.11
C THR A 10 -18.76 -2.27 17.63
N ILE A 11 -18.74 -3.53 17.23
CA ILE A 11 -17.65 -4.46 17.53
C ILE A 11 -16.44 -4.07 16.68
N LYS A 12 -15.38 -3.60 17.32
CA LYS A 12 -14.09 -3.34 16.65
C LYS A 12 -13.41 -4.67 16.36
N VAL A 13 -13.35 -5.05 15.09
CA VAL A 13 -12.55 -6.19 14.64
C VAL A 13 -11.11 -5.72 14.44
N PRO A 14 -10.13 -6.22 15.22
CA PRO A 14 -8.73 -5.85 15.03
C PRO A 14 -8.23 -6.43 13.70
N ILE A 15 -7.68 -5.56 12.85
CA ILE A 15 -7.04 -5.99 11.61
C ILE A 15 -5.62 -6.44 11.93
N PRO A 16 -5.23 -7.70 11.63
CA PRO A 16 -3.90 -8.19 11.94
C PRO A 16 -2.84 -7.56 11.01
N PHE A 17 -1.72 -7.14 11.58
CA PHE A 17 -0.55 -6.58 10.93
C PHE A 17 0.35 -7.65 10.31
N TYR A 18 0.34 -8.88 10.82
CA TYR A 18 1.17 -9.95 10.26
C TYR A 18 0.85 -10.27 8.78
N PRO A 19 -0.41 -10.43 8.35
CA PRO A 19 -0.73 -10.60 6.93
C PRO A 19 -0.28 -9.42 6.06
N LEU A 20 -0.46 -8.19 6.55
CA LEU A 20 0.00 -6.98 5.86
C LEU A 20 1.53 -6.97 5.72
N LEU A 21 2.24 -7.35 6.78
CA LEU A 21 3.70 -7.49 6.76
C LEU A 21 4.13 -8.51 5.69
N LYS A 22 3.51 -9.69 5.65
CA LYS A 22 3.85 -10.73 4.68
C LYS A 22 3.68 -10.27 3.23
N GLN A 23 2.61 -9.53 2.94
CA GLN A 23 2.37 -8.95 1.62
C GLN A 23 3.42 -7.88 1.27
N SER A 24 3.75 -7.00 2.22
CA SER A 24 4.77 -5.98 2.01
C SER A 24 6.14 -6.61 1.70
N LEU A 25 6.51 -7.67 2.42
CA LEU A 25 7.80 -8.34 2.25
C LEU A 25 7.93 -9.08 0.91
N SER A 26 6.85 -9.68 0.40
CA SER A 26 6.89 -10.35 -0.90
C SER A 26 7.12 -9.37 -2.05
N ILE A 27 6.57 -8.17 -1.97
CA ILE A 27 6.78 -7.09 -2.94
C ILE A 27 8.24 -6.61 -2.92
N MET A 28 8.81 -6.50 -1.71
CA MET A 28 10.14 -5.96 -1.50
C MET A 28 11.28 -6.98 -1.61
N LYS A 29 10.97 -8.23 -1.95
CA LYS A 29 11.94 -9.34 -2.02
C LYS A 29 12.72 -9.53 -0.71
N PHE A 30 12.00 -9.48 0.41
CA PHE A 30 12.53 -9.92 1.69
C PHE A 30 12.25 -11.41 1.88
N SER A 31 13.10 -12.06 2.68
CA SER A 31 12.83 -13.42 3.15
C SER A 31 11.54 -13.47 3.96
N GLU A 32 10.92 -14.64 4.04
CA GLU A 32 9.75 -14.84 4.90
C GLU A 32 10.09 -14.45 6.37
N PRO A 33 9.21 -13.69 7.05
CA PRO A 33 9.47 -13.26 8.42
C PRO A 33 9.42 -14.47 9.37
N VAL A 34 10.43 -14.59 10.22
CA VAL A 34 10.51 -15.68 11.20
C VAL A 34 10.42 -15.11 12.61
N PHE A 35 9.60 -15.75 13.44
CA PHE A 35 9.45 -15.42 14.85
C PHE A 35 10.32 -16.33 15.71
N TYR A 36 10.98 -15.74 16.70
CA TYR A 36 11.80 -16.44 17.66
C TYR A 36 11.47 -15.99 19.08
N PHE A 37 11.55 -16.92 20.03
CA PHE A 37 11.38 -16.60 21.44
C PHE A 37 12.59 -15.83 21.95
N LEU A 38 12.32 -14.66 22.54
CA LEU A 38 13.28 -13.97 23.39
C LEU A 38 13.18 -14.49 24.82
N ASP A 39 11.94 -14.67 25.30
CA ASP A 39 11.61 -15.19 26.63
C ASP A 39 10.29 -15.97 26.55
N GLU A 40 10.37 -17.29 26.68
CA GLU A 40 9.22 -18.18 26.64
C GLU A 40 8.29 -17.98 27.84
N THR A 41 8.83 -17.68 29.02
CA THR A 41 8.05 -17.51 30.26
C THR A 41 7.14 -16.28 30.22
N LYS A 42 7.54 -15.28 29.44
CA LYS A 42 6.82 -14.00 29.28
C LYS A 42 6.12 -13.87 27.94
N ASN A 43 6.08 -14.94 27.15
CA ASN A 43 5.57 -14.93 25.77
C ASN A 43 6.15 -13.78 24.93
N ASN A 44 7.43 -13.48 25.11
CA ASN A 44 8.10 -12.39 24.41
C ASN A 44 8.83 -12.94 23.19
N VAL A 45 8.45 -12.44 22.02
CA VAL A 45 8.94 -12.88 20.71
C VAL A 45 9.59 -11.72 19.98
N TYR A 46 10.62 -12.01 19.22
CA TYR A 46 11.16 -11.10 18.21
C TYR A 46 10.94 -11.64 16.80
N LEU A 47 10.73 -10.72 15.87
CA LEU A 47 10.59 -10.97 14.45
C LEU A 47 11.93 -10.68 13.78
N PHE A 48 12.43 -11.64 13.02
CA PHE A 48 13.65 -11.55 12.22
C PHE A 48 13.29 -11.53 10.74
N MET A 49 13.90 -10.61 10.00
CA MET A 49 13.76 -10.49 8.55
C MET A 49 15.10 -10.18 7.91
N LYS A 50 15.34 -10.76 6.73
CA LYS A 50 16.55 -10.50 5.95
C LYS A 50 16.15 -10.02 4.56
N ALA A 51 16.76 -8.94 4.10
CA ALA A 51 16.63 -8.53 2.70
C ALA A 51 17.39 -9.52 1.82
N GLU A 52 16.82 -9.96 0.68
CA GLU A 52 17.52 -10.89 -0.21
C GLU A 52 18.70 -10.22 -0.94
N THR A 53 18.57 -8.92 -1.21
CA THR A 53 19.56 -8.12 -1.95
C THR A 53 20.65 -7.53 -1.09
N GLU A 54 20.45 -7.42 0.23
CA GLU A 54 21.36 -6.73 1.14
C GLU A 54 21.82 -7.63 2.29
N TYR A 55 23.04 -7.42 2.79
CA TYR A 55 23.53 -8.06 4.02
C TYR A 55 22.88 -7.48 5.30
N ILE A 56 21.79 -6.72 5.16
CA ILE A 56 21.10 -6.07 6.27
C ILE A 56 19.99 -6.98 6.78
N SER A 57 20.09 -7.34 8.06
CA SER A 57 19.06 -8.04 8.80
C SER A 57 18.33 -7.09 9.74
N TYR A 58 17.02 -7.21 9.81
CA TYR A 58 16.17 -6.43 10.69
C TYR A 58 15.58 -7.31 11.79
N VAL A 59 15.60 -6.80 13.02
CA VAL A 59 15.08 -7.48 14.21
C VAL A 59 14.13 -6.55 14.93
N TYR A 60 12.92 -7.02 15.21
CA TYR A 60 11.87 -6.24 15.87
C TYR A 60 11.31 -7.03 17.06
N VAL A 61 11.37 -6.44 18.25
CA VAL A 61 10.93 -7.09 19.49
C VAL A 61 9.47 -6.72 19.76
N GLY A 62 8.59 -7.73 19.89
CA GLY A 62 7.16 -7.53 20.17
C GLY A 62 6.86 -7.18 21.62
N GLY A 63 7.76 -7.53 22.54
CA GLY A 63 7.63 -7.29 23.97
C GLY A 63 6.71 -8.30 24.64
N GLU A 64 6.58 -8.18 25.95
CA GLU A 64 5.80 -9.08 26.79
C GLU A 64 4.30 -9.02 26.43
N SER A 65 3.63 -10.18 26.44
CA SER A 65 2.22 -10.32 26.07
C SER A 65 1.54 -11.42 26.87
N LYS A 66 0.21 -11.36 26.96
CA LYS A 66 -0.61 -12.41 27.59
C LYS A 66 -0.56 -13.73 26.79
N ASN A 67 -0.30 -13.63 25.49
CA ASN A 67 -0.20 -14.74 24.57
C ASN A 67 0.88 -14.47 23.51
N ILE A 68 1.43 -15.54 22.95
CA ILE A 68 2.46 -15.51 21.90
C ILE A 68 1.97 -14.69 20.70
N GLY A 69 0.74 -14.95 20.25
CA GLY A 69 0.13 -14.24 19.13
C GLY A 69 0.11 -12.73 19.31
N GLY A 70 -0.15 -12.23 20.52
CA GLY A 70 -0.12 -10.80 20.81
C GLY A 70 1.29 -10.20 20.78
N SER A 71 2.32 -10.95 21.13
CA SER A 71 3.72 -10.49 20.98
C SER A 71 4.13 -10.49 19.50
N CYS A 72 3.81 -11.55 18.74
CA CYS A 72 4.06 -11.61 17.30
C CYS A 72 3.37 -10.45 16.55
N GLU A 73 2.15 -10.13 16.95
CA GLU A 73 1.36 -9.07 16.35
C GLU A 73 1.95 -7.68 16.65
N LYS A 74 2.41 -7.45 17.89
CA LYS A 74 3.14 -6.22 18.25
C LYS A 74 4.44 -6.09 17.46
N ALA A 75 5.22 -7.18 17.35
CA ALA A 75 6.47 -7.19 16.59
C ALA A 75 6.20 -6.85 15.11
N SER A 76 5.13 -7.44 14.55
CA SER A 76 4.69 -7.19 13.17
C SER A 76 4.25 -5.74 12.97
N GLN A 77 3.50 -5.18 13.92
CA GLN A 77 3.08 -3.79 13.88
C GLN A 77 4.27 -2.83 13.87
N ILE A 78 5.29 -3.08 14.70
CA ILE A 78 6.51 -2.27 14.75
C ILE A 78 7.26 -2.37 13.42
N ALA A 79 7.42 -3.59 12.90
CA ALA A 79 8.07 -3.82 11.62
C ALA A 79 7.37 -3.10 10.46
N VAL A 80 6.04 -3.20 10.34
CA VAL A 80 5.28 -2.50 9.30
C VAL A 80 5.44 -0.99 9.41
N LYS A 81 5.34 -0.43 10.63
CA LYS A 81 5.51 1.02 10.84
C LYS A 81 6.91 1.48 10.46
N ASP A 82 7.93 0.69 10.78
CA ASP A 82 9.31 1.03 10.45
C ASP A 82 9.58 0.93 8.94
N LEU A 83 9.05 -0.10 8.28
CA LEU A 83 9.11 -0.26 6.82
C LEU A 83 8.42 0.91 6.11
N ILE A 84 7.21 1.29 6.55
CA ILE A 84 6.50 2.45 6.00
C ILE A 84 7.34 3.72 6.10
N LYS A 85 7.98 3.95 7.26
CA LYS A 85 8.85 5.13 7.46
C LYS A 85 10.11 5.08 6.61
N LYS A 86 10.76 3.93 6.50
CA LYS A 86 12.03 3.78 5.77
C LYS A 86 11.86 3.89 4.26
N LEU A 87 10.74 3.40 3.76
CA LEU A 87 10.48 3.32 2.32
C LEU A 87 9.65 4.49 1.80
N ASP A 88 9.33 5.44 2.68
CA ASP A 88 8.41 6.55 2.43
C ASP A 88 7.13 6.08 1.73
N ILE A 89 6.61 4.91 2.14
CA ILE A 89 5.39 4.34 1.58
C ILE A 89 4.23 5.19 2.11
N CYS A 90 3.89 6.23 1.36
CA CYS A 90 2.61 6.88 1.47
C CYS A 90 1.54 5.85 1.11
N VAL A 91 0.77 5.43 2.10
CA VAL A 91 -0.52 4.77 1.85
C VAL A 91 -1.43 5.83 1.23
N GLU A 92 -1.28 6.05 -0.08
CA GLU A 92 -2.24 6.86 -0.81
C GLU A 92 -3.56 6.08 -0.85
N ASP A 93 -4.62 6.75 -0.42
CA ASP A 93 -5.98 6.25 -0.59
C ASP A 93 -6.18 5.94 -2.08
N ILE A 94 -6.51 4.69 -2.40
CA ILE A 94 -6.76 4.25 -3.78
C ILE A 94 -7.82 5.15 -4.44
N HIS A 95 -8.75 5.71 -3.67
CA HIS A 95 -9.71 6.69 -4.16
C HIS A 95 -9.07 8.03 -4.54
N GLN A 96 -8.02 8.48 -3.86
CA GLN A 96 -7.24 9.65 -4.29
C GLN A 96 -6.42 9.36 -5.54
N LEU A 97 -5.76 8.21 -5.62
CA LEU A 97 -4.98 7.83 -6.81
C LEU A 97 -5.90 7.70 -8.05
N ALA A 98 -7.05 7.03 -7.90
CA ALA A 98 -8.06 6.92 -8.95
C ALA A 98 -8.59 8.30 -9.37
N ARG A 99 -8.83 9.21 -8.43
CA ARG A 99 -9.25 10.60 -8.72
C ARG A 99 -8.17 11.37 -9.49
N LYS A 100 -6.90 11.32 -9.06
CA LYS A 100 -5.78 11.99 -9.75
C LYS A 100 -5.61 11.47 -11.18
N SER A 101 -5.64 10.14 -11.35
CA SER A 101 -5.55 9.47 -12.66
C SER A 101 -6.71 9.84 -13.61
N MET A 102 -7.94 9.81 -13.10
CA MET A 102 -9.14 10.20 -13.86
C MET A 102 -9.10 11.68 -14.25
N LEU A 103 -8.78 12.58 -13.32
CA LEU A 103 -8.70 14.02 -13.58
C LEU A 103 -7.65 14.32 -14.66
N GLY A 104 -6.51 13.64 -14.64
CA GLY A 104 -5.49 13.76 -15.70
C GLY A 104 -6.01 13.33 -17.08
N LYS A 105 -6.79 12.24 -17.15
CA LYS A 105 -7.43 11.78 -18.40
C LYS A 105 -8.46 12.77 -18.92
N TYR A 106 -9.32 13.32 -18.05
CA TYR A 106 -10.33 14.31 -18.44
C TYR A 106 -9.70 15.65 -18.86
N ALA A 107 -8.64 16.11 -18.17
CA ALA A 107 -7.91 17.31 -18.55
C ALA A 107 -7.25 17.15 -19.93
N ASN A 108 -6.67 15.98 -20.21
CA ASN A 108 -6.14 15.67 -21.55
C ASN A 108 -7.24 15.65 -22.60
N LEU A 109 -8.39 15.03 -22.32
CA LEU A 109 -9.51 15.00 -23.27
C LEU A 109 -10.04 16.41 -23.57
N TYR A 110 -10.16 17.25 -22.54
CA TYR A 110 -10.56 18.65 -22.68
C TYR A 110 -9.56 19.44 -23.53
N ASN A 111 -8.26 19.29 -23.27
CA ASN A 111 -7.21 19.94 -24.05
C ASN A 111 -7.20 19.50 -25.52
N LEU A 112 -7.38 18.20 -25.78
CA LEU A 112 -7.51 17.67 -27.13
C LEU A 112 -8.74 18.22 -27.84
N LYS A 113 -9.89 18.29 -27.15
CA LYS A 113 -11.12 18.84 -27.72
C LYS A 113 -11.01 20.33 -28.00
N ARG A 114 -10.39 21.09 -27.09
CA ARG A 114 -10.11 22.51 -27.27
C ARG A 114 -9.22 22.75 -28.48
N LEU A 115 -8.13 21.98 -28.63
CA LEU A 115 -7.26 22.05 -29.80
C LEU A 115 -7.96 21.68 -31.11
N GLU A 116 -8.88 20.71 -31.08
CA GLU A 116 -9.70 20.36 -32.26
C GLU A 116 -10.61 21.53 -32.67
N VAL A 117 -11.24 22.21 -31.70
CA VAL A 117 -12.11 23.36 -31.95
C VAL A 117 -11.32 24.57 -32.44
N GLU A 118 -10.22 24.92 -31.77
CA GLU A 118 -9.34 26.03 -32.19
C GLU A 118 -8.80 25.80 -33.61
N ARG A 119 -8.46 24.57 -33.99
CA ARG A 119 -8.02 24.24 -35.35
C ARG A 119 -9.15 24.29 -36.38
N ALA A 120 -10.37 23.88 -36.00
CA ALA A 120 -11.54 24.02 -36.84
C ALA A 120 -11.89 25.49 -37.11
N GLU A 121 -11.69 26.36 -36.11
CA GLU A 121 -11.88 27.82 -36.24
C GLU A 121 -10.81 28.47 -37.12
N ILE A 122 -9.57 27.94 -37.13
CA ILE A 122 -8.44 28.44 -37.96
C ILE A 122 -8.42 27.77 -39.36
N GLY A 123 -9.31 26.81 -39.64
CA GLY A 123 -9.42 26.16 -40.95
C GLY A 123 -8.34 25.10 -41.25
N LEU A 124 -7.59 24.65 -40.24
CA LEU A 124 -6.62 23.57 -40.36
C LEU A 124 -7.31 22.23 -40.09
N GLY A 125 -7.44 21.39 -41.13
CA GLY A 125 -8.18 20.11 -41.10
C GLY A 125 -7.73 19.10 -40.04
N LYS A 126 -8.56 18.06 -39.85
CA LYS A 126 -8.38 17.00 -38.83
C LYS A 126 -7.06 16.25 -38.98
N VAL A 127 -6.33 16.14 -37.88
CA VAL A 127 -5.14 15.29 -37.76
C VAL A 127 -5.58 13.83 -37.60
N CYS A 128 -5.26 13.00 -38.59
CA CYS A 128 -5.23 11.55 -38.42
C CYS A 128 -3.86 11.20 -37.84
N MET A 129 -3.82 10.51 -36.68
CA MET A 129 -2.58 9.88 -36.23
C MET A 129 -2.88 8.44 -35.85
N ASN A 130 -2.37 7.54 -36.69
CA ASN A 130 -1.91 6.24 -36.26
C ASN A 130 -0.57 6.41 -35.54
N GLU A 131 -0.34 5.55 -34.55
CA GLU A 131 0.91 5.23 -33.83
C GLU A 131 1.30 5.99 -32.55
N PRO A 132 1.93 5.25 -31.60
CA PRO A 132 1.91 5.55 -30.18
C PRO A 132 3.10 6.41 -29.78
N LEU A 133 2.84 7.57 -29.20
CA LEU A 133 3.88 8.35 -28.56
C LEU A 133 4.28 7.68 -27.24
N GLN A 134 5.43 7.01 -27.28
CA GLN A 134 6.25 6.60 -26.15
C GLN A 134 6.16 7.65 -25.02
N ARG A 135 5.72 7.20 -23.85
CA ARG A 135 6.20 7.77 -22.59
C ARG A 135 6.80 6.62 -21.80
N GLU A 136 8.12 6.61 -21.74
CA GLU A 136 8.82 6.10 -20.58
C GLU A 136 8.22 6.79 -19.35
N TYR A 137 7.41 6.03 -18.62
CA TYR A 137 7.36 6.15 -17.18
C TYR A 137 7.79 4.80 -16.66
N ASP A 138 9.07 4.72 -16.31
CA ASP A 138 9.58 3.72 -15.40
C ASP A 138 8.86 3.92 -14.06
N ILE A 139 7.70 3.29 -13.94
CA ILE A 139 7.09 3.01 -12.66
C ILE A 139 6.78 1.53 -12.75
N SER A 140 7.63 0.74 -12.09
CA SER A 140 7.46 -0.68 -11.81
C SER A 140 6.06 -0.92 -11.26
N THR A 141 5.11 -1.08 -12.16
CA THR A 141 3.73 -1.41 -11.84
C THR A 141 3.74 -2.92 -11.71
N ILE A 142 3.82 -3.39 -10.47
CA ILE A 142 3.47 -4.78 -10.15
C ILE A 142 1.96 -4.86 -10.35
N VAL A 143 1.56 -5.24 -11.56
CA VAL A 143 0.21 -5.74 -11.82
C VAL A 143 0.26 -7.23 -11.46
N CYS A 144 -0.24 -7.58 -10.28
CA CYS A 144 -0.60 -8.97 -10.01
C CYS A 144 -1.78 -9.31 -10.94
N VAL A 145 -1.55 -10.24 -11.87
CA VAL A 145 -2.62 -10.94 -12.60
C VAL A 145 -2.65 -12.36 -12.05
N GLU A 146 -3.87 -12.81 -11.77
CA GLU A 146 -4.27 -14.05 -11.08
C GLU A 146 -3.58 -15.34 -11.59
#